data_AF-Q3AS93-F1
#
_entry.id   AF-Q3AS93-F1
#
_cell.length_a   1.000
_cell.length_b   1.000
_cell.length_c   1.000
_cell.angle_alpha   90.00
_cell.angle_beta   90.00
_cell.angle_gamma   90.00
#
_symmetry.space_group_name_H-M   'P 1'
#
loop_
_entity.id
_entity.type
_entity.pdbx_description
1 polymer ?
#
loop_
_entity_poly.entity_id
_entity_poly.type
_entity_poly.pdbx_seq_one_letter_code
_entity_poly.pdbx_strand_id
1 'polypeptide(L)'
;MIESNLDFYRPIVEQIVERWAVGKPPLPTTGKPSGYYRLTNYLLNYLVEHDAFPTGIHQMPEGLDAQQQVEPSFPVDFNVVIGETRLPKISVNKGEKL
;
A
#
# COMPACT_ATOMS: atom_id res chain seq x y z
N MET A 1 13.03 14.32 -4.48
CA MET A 1 12.06 14.43 -3.38
C MET A 1 10.93 13.40 -3.46
N ILE A 2 10.44 13.02 -4.65
CA ILE A 2 9.39 11.98 -4.76
C ILE A 2 9.95 10.57 -4.48
N GLU A 3 11.13 10.25 -5.03
CA GLU A 3 11.78 8.93 -4.81
C GLU A 3 12.10 8.68 -3.33
N SER A 4 12.57 9.69 -2.60
CA SER A 4 12.87 9.59 -1.16
C SER A 4 11.63 9.29 -0.30
N ASN A 5 10.44 9.73 -0.74
CA ASN A 5 9.20 9.50 -0.01
C ASN A 5 8.63 8.10 -0.30
N LEU A 6 8.77 7.61 -1.53
CA LEU A 6 8.38 6.23 -1.88
C LEU A 6 9.19 5.21 -1.08
N ASP A 7 10.51 5.39 -0.99
CA ASP A 7 11.38 4.48 -0.25
C ASP A 7 11.12 4.54 1.26
N PHE A 8 10.71 5.69 1.78
CA PHE A 8 10.31 5.83 3.18
C PHE A 8 9.03 5.05 3.53
N TYR A 9 7.99 5.11 2.68
CA TYR A 9 6.73 4.41 2.95
C TYR A 9 6.71 2.94 2.52
N ARG A 10 7.59 2.53 1.59
CA ARG A 10 7.60 1.16 1.03
C ARG A 10 7.60 0.06 2.07
N PRO A 11 8.45 0.06 3.11
CA PRO A 11 8.47 -1.01 4.10
C PRO A 11 7.15 -1.17 4.85
N ILE A 12 6.50 -0.06 5.21
CA ILE A 12 5.22 -0.12 5.95
C ILE A 12 4.07 -0.55 5.04
N VAL A 13 4.06 -0.12 3.78
CA VAL A 13 3.07 -0.55 2.79
C VAL A 13 3.20 -2.04 2.51
N GLU A 14 4.41 -2.55 2.27
CA GLU A 14 4.63 -3.98 2.05
C GLU A 14 4.14 -4.80 3.25
N GLN A 15 4.43 -4.37 4.47
CA GLN A 15 3.93 -5.04 5.67
C GLN A 15 2.40 -5.09 5.74
N ILE A 16 1.71 -4.00 5.39
CA ILE A 16 0.25 -3.93 5.36
C ILE A 16 -0.31 -4.90 4.31
N VAL A 17 0.23 -4.85 3.09
CA VAL A 17 -0.28 -5.65 1.97
C VAL A 17 0.02 -7.13 2.14
N GLU A 18 1.16 -7.50 2.72
CA GLU A 18 1.48 -8.90 3.06
C GLU A 18 0.49 -9.46 4.10
N ARG A 19 0.11 -8.69 5.12
CA ARG A 19 -0.95 -9.12 6.05
C ARG A 19 -2.31 -9.26 5.36
N TRP A 20 -2.66 -8.30 4.50
CA TRP A 20 -3.89 -8.40 3.70
C TRP A 20 -3.89 -9.64 2.80
N ALA A 21 -2.73 -10.06 2.29
CA ALA A 21 -2.59 -11.22 1.42
C ALA A 21 -2.80 -12.58 2.12
N VAL A 22 -2.72 -12.65 3.45
CA VAL A 22 -2.85 -13.91 4.20
C VAL A 22 -4.19 -14.60 3.90
N GLY A 23 -4.13 -15.89 3.60
CA GLY A 23 -5.30 -16.73 3.30
C GLY A 23 -5.91 -16.52 1.91
N LYS A 24 -5.38 -15.61 1.09
CA LYS A 24 -5.82 -15.41 -0.30
C LYS A 24 -5.07 -16.34 -1.26
N PRO A 25 -5.73 -16.85 -2.31
CA PRO A 25 -5.08 -17.72 -3.29
C PRO A 25 -4.02 -16.93 -4.08
N PRO A 26 -2.78 -17.42 -4.19
CA PRO A 26 -1.75 -16.78 -4.99
C PRO A 26 -1.97 -17.03 -6.49
N LEU A 27 -1.58 -16.05 -7.32
CA LEU A 27 -1.51 -16.23 -8.76
C LEU A 27 -0.25 -17.05 -9.13
N PRO A 28 -0.33 -17.99 -10.09
CA PRO A 28 0.83 -18.80 -10.51
C PRO A 28 2.00 -17.98 -11.04
N THR A 29 1.72 -16.81 -11.64
CA THR A 29 2.71 -15.97 -12.31
C THR A 29 3.57 -15.14 -11.35
N THR A 30 2.99 -14.68 -10.24
CA THR A 30 3.65 -13.76 -9.29
C THR A 30 3.85 -14.34 -7.90
N GLY A 31 3.16 -15.45 -7.58
CA GLY A 31 3.10 -15.98 -6.21
C GLY A 31 2.32 -15.09 -5.24
N LYS A 32 1.69 -14.01 -5.71
CA LYS A 32 0.91 -13.05 -4.93
C LYS A 32 -0.57 -13.10 -5.33
N PRO A 33 -1.52 -12.79 -4.43
CA PRO A 33 -2.93 -12.76 -4.80
C PRO A 33 -3.24 -11.65 -5.82
N SER A 34 -4.33 -11.82 -6.58
CA SER A 34 -4.84 -10.75 -7.44
C SER A 34 -5.08 -9.47 -6.62
N GLY A 35 -4.74 -8.32 -7.20
CA GLY A 35 -4.85 -7.02 -6.53
C GLY A 35 -3.68 -6.65 -5.61
N TYR A 36 -2.74 -7.56 -5.30
CA TYR A 36 -1.58 -7.29 -4.42
C TYR A 36 -0.83 -6.02 -4.84
N TYR A 37 -0.33 -5.99 -6.09
CA TYR A 37 0.45 -4.87 -6.58
C TYR A 37 -0.40 -3.61 -6.79
N ARG A 38 -1.68 -3.76 -7.14
CA ARG A 38 -2.62 -2.61 -7.24
C ARG A 38 -2.78 -1.94 -5.88
N LEU A 39 -3.00 -2.72 -4.82
CA LEU A 39 -3.14 -2.20 -3.47
C LEU A 39 -1.84 -1.56 -2.96
N THR A 40 -0.68 -2.19 -3.23
CA THR A 40 0.64 -1.60 -2.91
C THR A 40 0.83 -0.24 -3.56
N ASN A 41 0.60 -0.14 -4.87
CA ASN A 41 0.77 1.11 -5.61
C ASN A 41 -0.22 2.18 -5.17
N TYR A 42 -1.48 1.79 -4.90
CA TYR A 42 -2.49 2.68 -4.38
C TYR A 42 -2.06 3.30 -3.04
N LEU A 43 -1.64 2.46 -2.07
CA LEU A 43 -1.20 2.92 -0.76
C LEU A 43 0.04 3.81 -0.83
N LEU A 44 1.02 3.46 -1.66
CA LEU A 44 2.22 4.28 -1.86
C LEU A 44 1.86 5.68 -2.39
N ASN A 45 1.05 5.74 -3.45
CA ASN A 45 0.64 7.01 -4.04
C ASN A 45 -0.16 7.86 -3.04
N TYR A 46 -1.10 7.23 -2.34
CA TYR A 46 -1.91 7.91 -1.33
C TYR A 46 -1.04 8.50 -0.21
N LEU A 47 -0.05 7.75 0.28
CA LEU A 47 0.85 8.23 1.34
C LEU A 47 1.77 9.35 0.87
N VAL A 48 2.27 9.27 -0.37
CA VAL A 48 3.08 10.36 -0.95
C VAL A 48 2.26 11.64 -1.11
N GLU A 49 0.98 11.52 -1.46
CA GLU A 49 0.09 12.67 -1.69
C GLU A 49 -0.44 13.28 -0.39
N HIS A 50 -0.78 12.45 0.60
CA HIS A 50 -1.53 12.90 1.77
C HIS A 50 -0.76 12.83 3.09
N ASP A 51 0.40 12.16 3.14
CA ASP A 51 1.15 11.85 4.37
C ASP A 51 0.26 11.27 5.49
N ALA A 52 -0.75 10.50 5.08
CA ALA A 52 -1.76 9.94 5.96
C ALA A 52 -2.30 8.64 5.36
N PHE A 53 -2.70 7.71 6.22
CA PHE A 53 -3.38 6.50 5.78
C PHE A 53 -4.78 6.81 5.24
N PRO A 54 -5.23 6.14 4.16
CA PRO A 54 -6.63 6.21 3.74
C PRO A 54 -7.54 5.61 4.81
N THR A 55 -8.82 6.00 4.82
CA THR A 55 -9.80 5.55 5.82
C THR A 55 -11.12 5.17 5.16
N GLY A 56 -11.86 4.24 5.74
CA GLY A 56 -13.11 3.76 5.16
C GLY A 56 -12.92 2.86 3.93
N ILE A 57 -13.99 2.74 3.13
CA ILE A 57 -14.03 1.85 1.96
C ILE A 57 -13.69 2.64 0.70
N HIS A 58 -12.66 2.21 -0.01
CA HIS A 58 -12.27 2.79 -1.30
C HIS A 58 -12.42 1.73 -2.40
N GLN A 59 -12.82 2.17 -3.59
CA GLN A 59 -12.75 1.32 -4.79
C GLN A 59 -11.34 1.34 -5.36
N MET A 60 -10.74 0.16 -5.53
CA MET A 60 -9.47 0.05 -6.25
C MET A 60 -9.73 0.25 -7.75
N PRO A 61 -8.83 0.92 -8.48
CA PRO A 61 -8.98 1.06 -9.92
C PRO A 61 -8.95 -0.32 -10.60
N GLU A 62 -9.61 -0.40 -11.76
CA GLU A 62 -9.44 -1.52 -12.67
C GLU A 62 -7.96 -1.68 -13.06
N GLY A 63 -7.56 -2.92 -13.32
CA GLY A 63 -6.19 -3.23 -13.73
C GLY A 63 -6.14 -4.05 -15.00
N LEU A 64 -4.92 -4.39 -15.41
CA LEU A 64 -4.67 -5.38 -16.44
C LEU A 64 -3.85 -6.52 -15.84
N ASP A 65 -4.22 -7.75 -16.17
CA ASP A 65 -3.41 -8.91 -15.84
C ASP A 65 -2.21 -9.07 -16.79
N ALA A 66 -1.41 -10.11 -16.57
CA ALA A 66 -0.24 -10.41 -17.39
C ALA A 66 -0.59 -10.79 -18.85
N GLN A 67 -1.86 -11.09 -19.14
CA GLN A 67 -2.39 -11.39 -20.46
C GLN A 67 -3.09 -10.17 -21.11
N GLN A 68 -2.97 -8.98 -20.50
CA GLN A 68 -3.66 -7.74 -20.89
C GLN A 68 -5.19 -7.83 -20.82
N GLN A 69 -5.73 -8.73 -20.01
CA GLN A 69 -7.17 -8.76 -19.74
C GLN A 69 -7.51 -7.80 -18.58
N VAL A 70 -8.68 -7.19 -18.66
CA VAL A 70 -9.18 -6.30 -17.61
C VAL A 70 -9.44 -7.09 -16.33
N GLU A 71 -8.75 -6.70 -15.26
CA GLU A 71 -9.08 -7.13 -13.91
C GLU A 71 -10.05 -6.12 -13.29
N PRO A 72 -11.19 -6.58 -12.77
CA PRO A 72 -12.22 -5.69 -12.26
C PRO A 72 -11.75 -4.90 -11.04
N SER A 73 -12.37 -3.74 -10.85
CA SER A 73 -12.33 -2.98 -9.60
C SER A 73 -12.78 -3.86 -8.43
N PHE A 74 -12.22 -3.60 -7.25
CA PHE A 74 -12.64 -4.26 -6.02
C PHE A 74 -12.61 -3.29 -4.83
N PRO A 75 -13.55 -3.41 -3.87
CA PRO A 75 -13.56 -2.58 -2.68
C PRO A 75 -12.48 -3.02 -1.70
N VAL A 76 -11.88 -2.05 -1.01
CA VAL A 76 -10.96 -2.27 0.11
C VAL A 76 -11.41 -1.43 1.30
N ASP A 77 -11.65 -2.09 2.43
CA ASP A 77 -11.88 -1.42 3.71
C ASP A 77 -10.53 -1.13 4.39
N PHE A 78 -10.08 0.12 4.31
CA PHE A 78 -8.81 0.53 4.87
C PHE A 78 -8.80 0.58 6.40
N ASN A 79 -9.95 0.66 7.06
CA ASN A 79 -10.00 0.54 8.52
C ASN A 79 -9.57 -0.87 8.95
N VAL A 80 -9.93 -1.88 8.16
CA VAL A 80 -9.54 -3.28 8.41
C VAL A 80 -8.13 -3.57 7.92
N VAL A 81 -7.78 -3.16 6.69
CA VAL A 81 -6.48 -3.44 6.09
C VAL A 81 -5.32 -2.81 6.86
N ILE A 82 -5.51 -1.58 7.32
CA ILE A 82 -4.47 -0.83 8.06
C ILE A 82 -4.47 -1.25 9.53
N GLY A 83 -5.66 -1.47 10.10
CA GLY A 83 -5.83 -1.87 11.50
C GLY A 83 -5.15 -0.89 12.45
N GLU A 84 -4.30 -1.40 13.35
CA GLU A 84 -3.59 -0.60 14.35
C GLU A 84 -2.24 -0.04 13.85
N THR A 85 -1.93 -0.20 12.57
CA THR A 85 -0.67 0.26 11.99
C THR A 85 -0.53 1.77 12.11
N ARG A 86 0.67 2.23 12.50
CA ARG A 86 0.98 3.66 12.59
C ARG A 86 2.04 4.03 11.57
N LEU A 87 1.95 5.24 11.03
CA LEU A 87 2.98 5.76 10.15
C LEU A 87 4.30 5.91 10.91
N PRO A 88 5.43 5.60 10.26
CA PRO A 88 6.74 5.88 10.83
C PRO A 88 6.87 7.39 11.06
N LYS A 89 7.26 7.76 12.29
CA LYS A 89 7.60 9.16 12.58
C LYS A 89 8.99 9.44 12.07
N ILE A 90 9.15 10.50 11.30
CA ILE A 90 10.48 11.06 11.05
C ILE A 90 11.00 11.59 12.38
N SER A 91 11.99 10.92 12.96
CA SER A 91 12.72 11.42 14.12
C SER A 91 13.53 12.64 13.67
N VAL A 92 12.99 13.83 13.88
CA VAL A 92 13.79 15.05 13.78
C VAL A 92 14.71 15.05 15.00
N ASN A 93 16.01 14.83 14.79
CA ASN A 93 17.02 15.03 15.84
C ASN A 93 16.99 16.51 16.25
N LYS A 94 16.18 16.84 17.27
CA LYS A 94 16.26 18.12 17.98
C LYS A 94 17.50 18.09 18.87
N GLY A 95 18.67 18.36 18.30
CA GLY A 95 19.88 18.29 19.13
C GLY A 95 21.22 18.53 18.45
N GLU A 96 21.33 19.49 17.53
CA GLU A 96 22.61 20.16 17.32
C GLU A 96 22.41 21.65 17.65
N LYS A 97 22.76 22.00 18.89
CA LYS A 97 23.05 23.40 19.23
C LYS A 97 24.41 23.73 18.62
N LEU A 98 24.46 24.87 17.95
CA LEU A 98 25.66 25.57 17.47
C LEU A 98 26.74 25.67 18.55
#